data_AF-A0A6H1ZD63-F1
#
_entry.id   AF-A0A6H1ZD63-F1
#
_cell.length_a   1.000
_cell.length_b   1.000
_cell.length_c   1.000
_cell.angle_alpha   90.00
_cell.angle_beta   90.00
_cell.angle_gamma   90.00
#
_symmetry.space_group_name_H-M   'P 1'
#
loop_
_entity.id
_entity.type
_entity.pdbx_description
1 polymer ?
#
loop_
_entity_poly.entity_id
_entity_poly.type
_entity_poly.pdbx_seq_one_letter_code
_entity_poly.pdbx_strand_id
1 'polypeptide(L)' 'MPRINPNWIEERKAEVEKGFFTSVVTSYNPAAQWLVTYLANRDKPVHVTNLGAGVKRITLAENVCPHCKGKGYTK' A
#
# COMPACT_ATOMS: atom_id res chain seq x y z
N MET A 1 -5.39 -15.32 15.67
CA MET A 1 -5.30 -14.16 14.77
C MET A 1 -4.13 -14.39 13.83
N PRO A 2 -4.31 -14.34 12.51
CA PRO A 2 -3.16 -14.37 11.63
C PRO A 2 -2.27 -13.17 11.98
N ARG A 3 -0.96 -13.39 12.09
CA ARG A 3 0.00 -12.34 12.46
C ARG A 3 0.58 -11.78 11.16
N ILE A 4 0.67 -10.45 11.07
CA ILE A 4 1.41 -9.81 9.97
C ILE A 4 2.87 -10.27 10.06
N ASN A 5 3.47 -10.61 8.92
CA ASN A 5 4.89 -10.93 8.87
C ASN A 5 5.71 -9.70 9.31
N PRO A 6 6.50 -9.77 10.40
CA PRO A 6 7.27 -8.63 10.90
C PRO A 6 8.32 -8.14 9.91
N ASN A 7 8.94 -9.03 9.13
CA ASN A 7 9.93 -8.62 8.12
C ASN A 7 9.26 -7.78 7.02
N TRP A 8 8.05 -8.14 6.61
CA TRP A 8 7.29 -7.37 5.63
C TRP A 8 6.97 -5.95 6.15
N ILE A 9 6.63 -5.81 7.43
CA ILE A 9 6.41 -4.50 8.06
C ILE A 9 7.68 -3.65 8.01
N GLU A 10 8.81 -4.20 8.45
CA GLU A 10 10.08 -3.46 8.52
C GLU A 10 10.56 -3.02 7.13
N GLU A 11 10.43 -3.87 6.12
CA GLU A 11 10.70 -3.50 4.73
C GLU A 11 9.82 -2.34 4.25
N ARG A 12 8.51 -2.40 4.51
CA ARG A 12 7.59 -1.32 4.10
C ARG A 12 7.88 -0.01 4.84
N LYS A 13 8.20 -0.06 6.13
CA LYS A 13 8.63 1.13 6.89
C LYS A 13 9.86 1.75 6.25
N ALA A 14 10.88 0.94 5.97
CA ALA A 14 12.13 1.41 5.38
C ALA A 14 11.91 2.05 4.00
N GLU A 15 11.02 1.50 3.17
CA GLU A 15 10.65 2.11 1.88
C GLU A 15 9.95 3.47 2.05
N VAL A 16 9.05 3.58 3.02
CA VAL A 16 8.31 4.83 3.30
C VAL A 16 9.24 5.90 3.88
N GLU A 17 10.08 5.53 4.84
CA GLU A 17 11.03 6.44 5.51
C GLU A 17 12.11 6.93 4.55
N LYS A 18 12.56 6.08 3.62
CA LYS A 18 13.50 6.48 2.57
C LYS A 18 12.85 7.22 1.39
N GLY A 19 11.51 7.30 1.35
CA GLY A 19 10.77 7.98 0.28
C GLY A 19 10.70 7.21 -1.04
N PHE A 20 11.00 5.91 -1.06
CA PHE A 20 10.96 5.08 -2.27
C PHE A 20 9.65 4.28 -2.41
N PHE A 21 8.78 4.33 -1.40
CA PHE A 21 7.49 3.64 -1.46
C PHE A 21 6.60 4.22 -2.55
N THR A 22 6.19 3.40 -3.52
CA THR A 22 5.28 3.79 -4.61
C THR A 22 3.99 3.00 -4.55
N SER A 23 4.09 1.67 -4.54
CA SER A 23 2.96 0.77 -4.37
C SER A 23 3.37 -0.59 -3.80
N VAL A 24 2.40 -1.31 -3.22
CA VAL A 24 2.56 -2.71 -2.82
C VAL A 24 1.30 -3.50 -3.11
N VAL A 25 1.46 -4.79 -3.46
CA VAL A 25 0.36 -5.74 -3.58
C VAL A 25 0.41 -6.70 -2.41
N THR A 26 -0.73 -6.92 -1.76
CA THR A 26 -0.88 -7.88 -0.66
C THR A 26 -2.26 -8.53 -0.69
N SER A 27 -2.30 -9.84 -0.45
CA SER A 27 -3.54 -10.61 -0.21
C SER A 27 -3.95 -10.62 1.26
N TYR A 28 -3.13 -10.01 2.13
CA TYR A 28 -3.30 -10.10 3.56
C TYR A 28 -3.95 -8.85 4.13
N ASN A 29 -5.26 -8.95 4.40
CA ASN A 29 -6.09 -7.83 4.84
C ASN A 29 -5.53 -7.07 6.08
N PRO A 30 -5.03 -7.75 7.13
CA PRO A 30 -4.43 -7.04 8.27
C PRO A 30 -3.17 -6.25 7.90
N ALA A 31 -2.32 -6.75 7.01
CA ALA A 31 -1.16 -5.99 6.52
C ALA A 31 -1.59 -4.77 5.70
N ALA A 32 -2.61 -4.94 4.85
CA ALA A 32 -3.15 -3.84 4.07
C ALA A 32 -3.70 -2.73 4.99
N GLN A 33 -4.48 -3.09 6.00
CA GLN A 33 -5.05 -2.15 6.95
C GLN A 33 -3.97 -1.47 7.79
N TRP A 34 -2.97 -2.22 8.26
CA TRP A 34 -1.82 -1.64 8.98
C TRP A 34 -1.09 -0.60 8.13
N LEU A 35 -0.79 -0.90 6.87
CA LEU A 35 -0.04 0.01 6.01
C LEU A 35 -0.83 1.28 5.67
N VAL A 36 -2.13 1.15 5.40
CA VAL A 36 -3.01 2.30 5.18
C VAL A 36 -3.02 3.22 6.41
N THR A 37 -3.17 2.67 7.61
CA THR A 37 -3.14 3.44 8.85
C THR A 37 -1.77 4.08 9.10
N TYR A 38 -0.68 3.34 8.86
CA TYR A 38 0.69 3.84 9.04
C TYR A 38 1.01 5.03 8.13
N LEU A 39 0.52 5.01 6.89
CA LEU A 39 0.68 6.08 5.91
C LEU A 39 -0.25 7.27 6.18
N ALA A 40 -1.50 7.01 6.59
CA ALA A 40 -2.45 8.05 6.98
C ALA A 40 -1.95 8.87 8.18
N ASN A 41 -1.33 8.21 9.17
CA ASN A 41 -0.71 8.89 10.32
C ASN A 41 0.52 9.76 9.97
N ARG A 42 0.96 9.74 8.70
CA ARG A 42 2.10 10.53 8.17
C ARG A 42 1.67 11.47 7.05
N ASP A 43 0.36 11.75 6.94
CA ASP A 43 -0.21 12.60 5.90
C ASP A 43 0.14 12.16 4.46
N LYS A 44 0.34 10.83 4.26
CA LYS A 44 0.57 10.23 2.95
C LYS A 44 -0.71 9.52 2.48
N PRO A 45 -1.60 10.21 1.74
CA PRO A 45 -2.83 9.60 1.26
C PRO A 45 -2.54 8.46 0.29
N VAL A 46 -3.33 7.39 0.39
CA VAL A 46 -3.20 6.18 -0.45
C VAL A 46 -4.50 5.81 -1.12
N HIS A 47 -4.37 5.20 -2.29
CA HIS A 47 -5.45 4.56 -3.01
C HIS A 47 -5.34 3.04 -2.86
N VAL A 48 -6.46 2.39 -2.53
CA VAL A 48 -6.54 0.94 -2.38
C VAL A 48 -7.35 0.36 -3.54
N THR A 49 -6.69 -0.36 -4.43
CA THR A 49 -7.32 -1.04 -5.57
C THR A 49 -7.56 -2.51 -5.23
N ASN A 50 -8.81 -2.98 -5.31
CA ASN A 50 -9.11 -4.41 -5.23
C ASN A 50 -8.78 -5.09 -6.56
N LEU A 51 -7.89 -6.09 -6.53
CA LEU A 51 -7.49 -6.88 -7.70
C LEU A 51 -8.28 -8.18 -7.85
N GLY A 52 -9.16 -8.50 -6.90
CA GLY A 52 -9.93 -9.74 -6.86
C GLY A 52 -9.30 -10.79 -5.94
N ALA A 53 -10.05 -11.84 -5.58
CA ALA A 53 -9.59 -12.94 -4.72
C ALA A 53 -8.94 -12.49 -3.38
N GLY A 54 -9.40 -11.38 -2.81
CA GLY A 54 -8.84 -10.80 -1.57
C GLY A 54 -7.50 -10.06 -1.74
N VAL A 55 -6.99 -9.97 -2.97
CA VAL A 55 -5.77 -9.24 -3.29
C VAL A 55 -6.06 -7.75 -3.42
N LYS A 56 -5.24 -6.94 -2.74
CA LYS A 56 -5.31 -5.48 -2.73
C LYS A 56 -3.97 -4.91 -3.18
N ARG A 57 -4.02 -3.82 -3.96
CA ARG A 57 -2.89 -2.96 -4.23
C ARG A 57 -3.06 -1.66 -3.46
N ILE A 58 -2.02 -1.23 -2.76
CA ILE A 58 -1.96 0.05 -2.07
C ILE A 58 -0.95 0.91 -2.83
N THR A 59 -1.37 2.07 -3.30
CA THR A 59 -0.54 3.02 -4.06
C THR A 59 -0.66 4.40 -3.41
N LEU A 60 0.41 5.19 -3.39
CA LEU A 60 0.30 6.61 -2.99
C LEU A 60 -0.64 7.36 -3.94
N ALA A 61 -1.46 8.27 -3.40
CA ALA A 61 -2.45 9.00 -4.19
C ALA A 61 -1.84 9.83 -5.34
N GLU A 62 -0.64 10.38 -5.12
CA GLU A 62 0.14 11.12 -6.14
C GLU A 62 0.57 10.24 -7.32
N ASN A 63 0.68 8.92 -7.10
CA ASN A 63 1.15 7.96 -8.09
C ASN A 63 -0.01 7.20 -8.74
N VAL A 64 -1.27 7.55 -8.48
CA VAL A 64 -2.41 6.92 -9.14
C VAL A 64 -2.49 7.41 -10.58
N CYS A 65 -2.44 6.49 -11.54
CA CYS A 65 -2.55 6.83 -12.95
C CYS A 65 -3.95 7.37 -13.26
N PRO A 66 -4.10 8.63 -13.71
CA PRO A 66 -5.41 9.24 -13.97
C PRO A 66 -6.15 8.57 -15.14
N HIS A 67 -5.42 8.09 -16.15
CA HIS A 67 -5.99 7.39 -17.30
C HIS A 67 -6.37 5.93 -17.02
N CYS A 68 -5.88 5.37 -15.91
CA CYS A 68 -6.02 3.96 -15.60
C CYS A 68 -7.26 3.65 -14.73
N LYS A 69 -8.16 4.62 -14.51
CA LYS A 69 -9.38 4.47 -13.68
C LYS A 69 -9.10 3.85 -12.30
N GLY A 70 -7.98 4.23 -11.67
CA GLY A 70 -7.58 3.69 -10.35
C GLY A 70 -7.04 2.25 -10.36
N LYS A 71 -6.83 1.64 -11.54
CA LYS A 71 -6.25 0.29 -11.68
C LYS A 71 -4.74 0.27 -11.94
N GLY A 72 -4.18 1.40 -12.33
CA GLY A 72 -2.76 1.56 -12.64
C GLY A 72 -2.10 2.63 -11.77
N TYR A 73 -0.77 2.62 -11.72
CA TYR A 73 0.03 3.61 -11.03
C TYR A 73 1.19 4.06 -11.92
N THR A 74 1.58 5.32 -11.79
CA THR A 74 2.76 5.92 -12.44
C THR A 74 3.95 5.85 -11.48
N LYS A 75 5.15 5.61 -12.04
CA LYS A 75 6.40 5.49 -11.30
C LYS A 75 7.15 6.82 -11.34
#